data_AF-A0A9E2NGK2-F1
#
_entry.id   AF-A0A9E2NGK2-F1
#
_cell.length_a   1.000
_cell.length_b   1.000
_cell.length_c   1.000
_cell.angle_alpha   90.00
_cell.angle_beta   90.00
_cell.angle_gamma   90.00
#
_symmetry.space_group_name_H-M   'P 1'
#
loop_
_entity.id
_entity.type
_entity.pdbx_description
1 polymer ?
#
loop_
_entity_poly.entity_id
_entity_poly.type
_entity_poly.pdbx_seq_one_letter_code
_entity_poly.pdbx_strand_id
1 'polypeptide(L)'
;MSFGTRQVRWSLAALALGVALAGPQALGVARADADAQGSRTTTSAESGSVTRGAYAARGTTGARARGTQAGAAAPRPAPTPVRASSGHASAVGLPPPPDLTYNSTIATPYGNLGQWMINKDNRIADWIGTPQPVDGSLKIVLEGINVVMVDTASGNATQSVRNLNAWMSRAGFGASAISSTGYKGAFGPNPGSVILGQQPTGASQAFRDSFFLFANSHGRAFGPYPNPNGPGFVWTAALSEENWTITNPLTHGHESFDTAREKLRNGMIAAGAGDLGELFMDNVYNVGDYSTGDADGFAAVLELNSVLKSATTPRGNAVGTKS
;
A
#
# COMPACT_ATOMS: atom_id res chain seq x y z
N MET A 1 6.87 39.53 -33.56
CA MET A 1 6.65 38.16 -33.03
C MET A 1 7.51 37.97 -31.80
N SER A 2 6.92 37.82 -30.61
CA SER A 2 7.53 37.13 -29.44
C SER A 2 6.46 36.95 -28.36
N PHE A 3 6.57 35.89 -27.57
CA PHE A 3 5.55 35.46 -26.60
C PHE A 3 5.73 36.15 -25.24
N GLY A 4 4.61 36.57 -24.62
CA GLY A 4 4.58 37.09 -23.25
C GLY A 4 4.03 36.07 -22.25
N THR A 5 4.92 35.34 -21.57
CA THR A 5 4.56 34.38 -20.50
C THR A 5 4.05 35.09 -19.25
N ARG A 6 2.81 34.77 -18.82
CA ARG A 6 2.26 35.25 -17.54
C ARG A 6 2.61 34.28 -16.41
N GLN A 7 3.42 34.72 -15.46
CA GLN A 7 3.64 34.04 -14.19
C GLN A 7 2.41 34.17 -13.29
N VAL A 8 1.74 33.05 -12.99
CA VAL A 8 0.66 32.98 -12.01
C VAL A 8 1.25 32.67 -10.64
N ARG A 9 1.13 33.61 -9.69
CA ARG A 9 1.50 33.37 -8.29
C ARG A 9 0.37 32.67 -7.55
N TRP A 10 0.62 31.46 -7.09
CA TRP A 10 -0.24 30.75 -6.15
C TRP A 10 0.19 31.03 -4.71
N SER A 11 -0.77 31.44 -3.87
CA SER A 11 -0.56 31.54 -2.42
C SER A 11 -0.94 30.22 -1.76
N LEU A 12 0.01 29.51 -1.16
CA LEU A 12 -0.31 28.37 -0.29
C LEU A 12 -0.97 28.89 1.00
N ALA A 13 -2.21 28.47 1.25
CA ALA A 13 -2.81 28.54 2.57
C ALA A 13 -2.50 27.22 3.30
N ALA A 14 -1.73 27.29 4.39
CA ALA A 14 -1.45 26.13 5.23
C ALA A 14 -2.68 25.78 6.07
N LEU A 15 -3.29 24.61 5.81
CA LEU A 15 -4.40 24.09 6.61
C LEU A 15 -3.84 23.20 7.73
N ALA A 16 -3.84 23.69 8.97
CA ALA A 16 -3.44 22.90 10.12
C ALA A 16 -4.61 22.01 10.58
N LEU A 17 -4.51 20.69 10.37
CA LEU A 17 -5.42 19.72 10.99
C LEU A 17 -4.86 19.29 12.36
N GLY A 18 -5.54 19.68 13.42
CA GLY A 18 -5.27 19.16 14.77
C GLY A 18 -5.87 17.77 14.94
N VAL A 19 -5.04 16.77 15.25
CA VAL A 19 -5.48 15.42 15.62
C VAL A 19 -5.72 15.36 17.12
N ALA A 20 -6.97 15.15 17.53
CA ALA A 20 -7.32 14.91 18.93
C ALA A 20 -7.03 13.44 19.31
N LEU A 21 -6.07 13.23 20.21
CA LEU A 21 -5.76 11.92 20.78
C LEU A 21 -6.77 11.57 21.90
N ALA A 22 -7.67 10.63 21.65
CA ALA A 22 -8.43 9.96 22.69
C ALA A 22 -7.57 8.86 23.33
N GLY A 23 -7.26 8.99 24.62
CA GLY A 23 -6.40 8.04 25.34
C GLY A 23 -7.10 6.73 25.71
N PRO A 24 -6.38 5.60 25.79
CA PRO A 24 -6.94 4.33 26.24
C PRO A 24 -7.05 4.28 27.77
N GLN A 25 -8.20 3.80 28.27
CA GLN A 25 -8.37 3.35 29.65
C GLN A 25 -7.61 2.03 29.85
N ALA A 26 -6.99 1.86 31.02
CA ALA A 26 -6.11 0.73 31.30
C ALA A 26 -6.85 -0.46 31.95
N LEU A 27 -6.48 -1.68 31.54
CA LEU A 27 -6.56 -2.89 32.34
C LEU A 27 -5.19 -3.58 32.22
N GLY A 28 -4.49 -3.74 33.33
CA GLY A 28 -3.12 -4.28 33.35
C GLY A 28 -3.02 -5.58 34.13
N VAL A 29 -1.94 -6.34 33.90
CA VAL A 29 -1.51 -7.42 34.81
C VAL A 29 0.02 -7.55 34.80
N ALA A 30 0.58 -7.85 35.99
CA ALA A 30 1.87 -8.49 36.29
C ALA A 30 3.20 -7.79 35.91
N ARG A 31 4.03 -7.60 36.96
CA ARG A 31 5.49 -7.37 36.89
C ARG A 31 6.25 -8.68 36.65
N ALA A 32 7.46 -8.57 36.12
CA ALA A 32 8.60 -9.37 36.54
C ALA A 32 9.86 -8.49 36.45
N ASP A 33 10.63 -8.42 37.54
CA ASP A 33 11.87 -7.63 37.64
C ASP A 33 13.10 -8.46 37.23
N ALA A 34 14.10 -7.82 36.63
CA ALA A 34 15.51 -8.23 36.70
C ALA A 34 16.45 -7.08 36.26
N ASP A 35 17.35 -6.67 37.15
CA ASP A 35 18.38 -5.65 36.91
C ASP A 35 19.59 -6.19 36.11
N ALA A 36 20.27 -5.30 35.37
CA ALA A 36 21.65 -4.84 35.66
C ALA A 36 22.50 -4.49 34.41
N GLN A 37 22.96 -3.23 34.36
CA GLN A 37 24.32 -2.72 34.03
C GLN A 37 25.10 -3.34 32.84
N GLY A 38 25.68 -2.61 31.87
CA GLY A 38 25.90 -1.17 31.63
C GLY A 38 26.35 -0.97 30.15
N SER A 39 27.09 0.05 29.70
CA SER A 39 27.68 1.26 30.32
C SER A 39 27.78 2.39 29.25
N ARG A 40 28.87 3.17 29.16
CA ARG A 40 29.11 4.23 28.13
C ARG A 40 30.59 4.46 27.78
N THR A 41 30.85 5.04 26.60
CA THR A 41 31.81 6.16 26.30
C THR A 41 31.72 6.48 24.79
N THR A 42 31.16 7.61 24.34
CA THR A 42 31.79 8.94 24.01
C THR A 42 32.96 8.89 23.02
N THR A 43 32.97 9.64 21.91
CA THR A 43 33.47 11.05 21.86
C THR A 43 33.10 11.80 20.54
N SER A 44 33.46 13.09 20.45
CA SER A 44 32.94 14.11 19.51
C SER A 44 33.99 14.73 18.56
N ALA A 45 33.56 15.37 17.46
CA ALA A 45 34.18 16.52 16.75
C ALA A 45 33.20 16.98 15.61
N GLU A 46 32.76 18.24 15.48
CA GLU A 46 33.44 19.42 14.87
C GLU A 46 33.77 19.28 13.37
N SER A 47 33.77 20.31 12.50
CA SER A 47 33.32 21.73 12.52
C SER A 47 33.43 22.26 11.06
N GLY A 48 32.76 23.37 10.70
CA GLY A 48 33.07 24.05 9.42
C GLY A 48 31.97 24.92 8.82
N SER A 49 32.00 26.23 9.09
CA SER A 49 31.21 27.24 8.36
C SER A 49 32.14 28.20 7.61
N VAL A 50 31.74 28.67 6.43
CA VAL A 50 32.39 29.80 5.75
C VAL A 50 31.34 30.74 5.15
N THR A 51 31.55 32.04 5.36
CA THR A 51 30.75 33.17 4.81
C THR A 51 31.07 33.40 3.31
N ARG A 52 30.63 34.41 2.54
CA ARG A 52 29.97 35.72 2.72
C ARG A 52 29.55 36.20 1.32
N GLY A 53 28.63 37.15 1.17
CA GLY A 53 28.45 37.83 -0.14
C GLY A 53 27.20 38.68 -0.26
N ALA A 54 27.30 39.96 0.06
CA ALA A 54 26.24 40.95 -0.17
C ALA A 54 26.70 41.99 -1.18
N TYR A 55 25.80 42.45 -2.04
CA TYR A 55 25.90 43.73 -2.75
C TYR A 55 24.57 44.47 -2.69
N ALA A 56 24.64 45.79 -2.66
CA ALA A 56 23.53 46.69 -2.32
C ALA A 56 23.35 47.81 -3.36
N ALA A 57 22.45 48.76 -3.04
CA ALA A 57 22.19 50.04 -3.74
C ALA A 57 21.26 49.97 -4.97
N ARG A 58 20.44 51.00 -5.30
CA ARG A 58 19.97 52.22 -4.60
C ARG A 58 18.91 52.93 -5.48
N GLY A 59 17.96 53.67 -4.86
CA GLY A 59 17.18 54.77 -5.48
C GLY A 59 15.68 54.47 -5.70
N THR A 60 14.71 55.17 -5.11
CA THR A 60 14.22 56.57 -5.34
C THR A 60 13.61 56.78 -6.74
N THR A 61 12.41 57.37 -6.95
CA THR A 61 11.56 58.23 -6.10
C THR A 61 10.15 58.41 -6.71
N GLY A 62 9.17 58.82 -5.89
CA GLY A 62 7.96 59.56 -6.31
C GLY A 62 6.69 58.72 -6.58
N ALA A 63 5.45 59.19 -6.42
CA ALA A 63 4.79 60.17 -5.55
C ALA A 63 3.38 60.46 -6.16
N ARG A 64 2.34 60.57 -5.32
CA ARG A 64 0.98 61.06 -5.63
C ARG A 64 0.10 60.20 -6.60
N ALA A 65 -1.24 60.20 -6.51
CA ALA A 65 -2.15 60.56 -5.41
C ALA A 65 -3.61 60.12 -5.70
N ARG A 66 -4.42 60.06 -4.61
CA ARG A 66 -5.85 60.45 -4.52
C ARG A 66 -6.92 59.59 -5.21
N GLY A 67 -7.96 59.19 -4.45
CA GLY A 67 -9.26 58.76 -4.99
C GLY A 67 -10.08 57.78 -4.13
N THR A 68 -10.92 58.32 -3.23
CA THR A 68 -12.36 57.98 -3.00
C THR A 68 -12.90 56.54 -3.20
N GLN A 69 -13.94 56.04 -2.49
CA GLN A 69 -14.60 56.40 -1.22
C GLN A 69 -15.57 55.22 -0.87
N ALA A 70 -16.03 55.15 0.37
CA ALA A 70 -16.92 54.16 1.00
C ALA A 70 -17.94 53.38 0.14
N GLY A 71 -18.10 52.09 0.47
CA GLY A 71 -19.26 51.26 0.13
C GLY A 71 -19.43 50.15 1.17
N ALA A 72 -20.33 50.35 2.15
CA ALA A 72 -20.59 49.37 3.20
C ALA A 72 -21.51 48.24 2.68
N ALA A 73 -21.13 46.98 2.91
CA ALA A 73 -21.92 45.80 2.57
C ALA A 73 -22.28 45.00 3.83
N ALA A 74 -23.53 44.56 3.91
CA ALA A 74 -24.10 43.87 5.08
C ALA A 74 -23.47 42.46 5.32
N PRO A 75 -23.48 41.95 6.57
CA PRO A 75 -22.91 40.65 6.89
C PRO A 75 -23.71 39.51 6.24
N ARG A 76 -23.00 38.66 5.49
CA ARG A 76 -23.55 37.46 4.85
C ARG A 76 -23.66 36.33 5.89
N PRO A 77 -24.78 35.59 5.98
CA PRO A 77 -24.90 34.50 6.94
C PRO A 77 -23.88 33.40 6.67
N ALA A 78 -23.31 32.83 7.74
CA ALA A 78 -22.30 31.77 7.64
C ALA A 78 -22.92 30.47 7.10
N PRO A 79 -22.25 29.77 6.17
CA PRO A 79 -22.73 28.48 5.70
C PRO A 79 -22.63 27.43 6.82
N THR A 80 -23.70 26.67 7.00
CA THR A 80 -23.75 25.52 7.92
C THR A 80 -22.67 24.50 7.52
N PRO A 81 -21.89 23.93 8.46
CA PRO A 81 -20.88 22.93 8.12
C PRO A 81 -21.57 21.65 7.64
N VAL A 82 -21.60 21.45 6.32
CA VAL A 82 -22.03 20.18 5.73
C VAL A 82 -21.05 19.11 6.17
N ARG A 83 -21.53 18.16 6.98
CA ARG A 83 -20.77 17.00 7.43
C ARG A 83 -20.32 16.20 6.20
N ALA A 84 -19.04 16.30 5.86
CA ALA A 84 -18.45 15.51 4.78
C ALA A 84 -18.48 14.02 5.16
N SER A 85 -19.53 13.33 4.75
CA SER A 85 -19.58 11.88 4.74
C SER A 85 -18.65 11.39 3.63
N SER A 86 -17.45 10.97 4.00
CA SER A 86 -16.51 10.25 3.13
C SER A 86 -17.02 8.83 2.85
N GLY A 87 -18.18 8.75 2.19
CA GLY A 87 -18.68 7.53 1.57
C GLY A 87 -18.07 7.42 0.19
N HIS A 88 -17.07 6.57 0.03
CA HIS A 88 -16.72 6.06 -1.29
C HIS A 88 -17.95 5.33 -1.83
N ALA A 89 -18.59 5.93 -2.83
CA ALA A 89 -19.74 5.31 -3.47
C ALA A 89 -19.31 3.95 -4.01
N SER A 90 -20.02 2.88 -3.61
CA SER A 90 -19.83 1.58 -4.25
C SER A 90 -20.19 1.74 -5.72
N ALA A 91 -19.19 1.63 -6.60
CA ALA A 91 -19.44 1.55 -8.03
C ALA A 91 -20.40 0.38 -8.28
N VAL A 92 -21.41 0.60 -9.12
CA VAL A 92 -22.31 -0.47 -9.55
C VAL A 92 -21.51 -1.36 -10.50
N GLY A 93 -20.78 -2.32 -9.92
CA GLY A 93 -19.91 -3.21 -10.68
C GLY A 93 -20.69 -3.96 -11.74
N LEU A 94 -20.12 -4.00 -12.95
CA LEU A 94 -20.61 -4.84 -14.05
C LEU A 94 -20.80 -6.30 -13.58
N PRO A 95 -21.77 -7.04 -14.13
CA PRO A 95 -21.99 -8.43 -13.75
C PRO A 95 -20.71 -9.23 -13.99
N PRO A 96 -20.26 -10.08 -13.05
CA PRO A 96 -18.97 -10.76 -13.17
C PRO A 96 -18.86 -11.54 -14.49
N PRO A 97 -17.63 -11.73 -15.03
CA PRO A 97 -17.41 -12.52 -16.24
C PRO A 97 -18.17 -13.85 -16.16
N PRO A 98 -19.06 -14.16 -17.13
CA PRO A 98 -20.09 -15.18 -16.98
C PRO A 98 -19.54 -16.62 -16.94
N ASP A 99 -18.27 -16.79 -17.30
CA ASP A 99 -17.50 -18.03 -17.39
C ASP A 99 -16.48 -18.19 -16.24
N LEU A 100 -16.12 -17.12 -15.52
CA LEU A 100 -15.15 -17.18 -14.43
C LEU A 100 -15.81 -17.40 -13.06
N THR A 101 -15.20 -18.26 -12.25
CA THR A 101 -15.64 -18.52 -10.87
C THR A 101 -14.60 -18.00 -9.87
N TYR A 102 -15.02 -17.18 -8.91
CA TYR A 102 -14.10 -16.50 -7.98
C TYR A 102 -13.26 -17.44 -7.11
N ASN A 103 -13.71 -18.68 -6.87
CA ASN A 103 -12.98 -19.71 -6.14
C ASN A 103 -12.45 -20.81 -7.07
N SER A 104 -12.27 -20.54 -8.37
CA SER A 104 -11.56 -21.46 -9.26
C SER A 104 -10.12 -21.66 -8.76
N THR A 105 -9.67 -22.91 -8.80
CA THR A 105 -8.37 -23.33 -8.26
C THR A 105 -7.65 -24.23 -9.25
N ILE A 106 -6.35 -24.03 -9.37
CA ILE A 106 -5.46 -24.85 -10.21
C ILE A 106 -4.64 -25.79 -9.34
N ALA A 107 -4.36 -26.99 -9.81
CA ALA A 107 -3.54 -27.98 -9.11
C ALA A 107 -2.04 -27.66 -9.29
N THR A 108 -1.32 -27.54 -8.19
CA THR A 108 0.10 -27.11 -8.17
C THR A 108 0.96 -28.01 -7.27
N PRO A 109 2.30 -27.93 -7.36
CA PRO A 109 3.21 -28.58 -6.40
C PRO A 109 3.02 -28.13 -4.94
N TYR A 110 2.27 -27.06 -4.68
CA TYR A 110 1.98 -26.51 -3.35
C TYR A 110 0.51 -26.72 -2.94
N GLY A 111 -0.22 -27.59 -3.66
CA GLY A 111 -1.63 -27.85 -3.47
C GLY A 111 -2.51 -27.20 -4.53
N ASN A 112 -3.83 -27.27 -4.34
CA ASN A 112 -4.76 -26.53 -5.19
C ASN A 112 -4.82 -25.07 -4.71
N LEU A 113 -4.46 -24.12 -5.57
CA LEU A 113 -4.36 -22.70 -5.25
C LEU A 113 -5.39 -21.89 -6.04
N GLY A 114 -6.00 -20.90 -5.39
CA GLY A 114 -6.95 -19.99 -6.03
C GLY A 114 -6.29 -19.14 -7.10
N GLN A 115 -6.97 -18.96 -8.23
CA GLN A 115 -6.46 -18.20 -9.39
C GLN A 115 -6.63 -16.68 -9.22
N TRP A 116 -7.59 -16.26 -8.40
CA TRP A 116 -8.09 -14.88 -8.29
C TRP A 116 -7.96 -14.34 -6.87
N MET A 117 -7.73 -13.02 -6.74
CA MET A 117 -8.10 -12.32 -5.51
C MET A 117 -9.63 -12.23 -5.43
N ILE A 118 -10.18 -12.50 -4.25
CA ILE A 118 -11.62 -12.49 -4.00
C ILE A 118 -11.97 -11.25 -3.18
N ASN A 119 -12.89 -10.42 -3.67
CA ASN A 119 -13.31 -9.21 -2.97
C ASN A 119 -14.26 -9.50 -1.78
N LYS A 120 -14.61 -8.46 -1.02
CA LYS A 120 -15.48 -8.57 0.16
C LYS A 120 -16.83 -9.23 -0.16
N ASP A 121 -17.37 -9.04 -1.36
CA ASP A 121 -18.68 -9.50 -1.81
C ASP A 121 -18.66 -10.88 -2.49
N ASN A 122 -17.56 -11.63 -2.36
CA ASN A 122 -17.34 -12.96 -2.97
C ASN A 122 -17.45 -12.95 -4.50
N ARG A 123 -16.78 -11.99 -5.13
CA ARG A 123 -16.53 -11.97 -6.58
C ARG A 123 -15.02 -11.92 -6.82
N ILE A 124 -14.59 -12.18 -8.06
CA ILE A 124 -13.24 -11.83 -8.51
C ILE A 124 -13.06 -10.34 -8.24
N ALA A 125 -11.92 -9.98 -7.65
CA ALA A 125 -11.57 -8.59 -7.42
C ALA A 125 -11.22 -7.92 -8.74
N ASP A 126 -11.59 -6.65 -8.84
CA ASP A 126 -11.28 -5.79 -9.96
C ASP A 126 -10.66 -4.49 -9.47
N TRP A 127 -10.01 -3.77 -10.39
CA TRP A 127 -9.43 -2.47 -10.13
C TRP A 127 -10.51 -1.40 -9.89
N ILE A 128 -11.05 -1.40 -8.67
CA ILE A 128 -12.03 -0.46 -8.10
C ILE A 128 -13.25 -0.18 -9.00
N GLY A 129 -13.68 -1.17 -9.79
CA GLY A 129 -14.78 -1.09 -10.75
C GLY A 129 -14.58 -0.04 -11.86
N THR A 130 -13.37 0.48 -12.06
CA THR A 130 -13.10 1.61 -12.95
C THR A 130 -12.36 1.11 -14.21
N PRO A 131 -12.93 1.25 -15.42
CA PRO A 131 -12.27 0.82 -16.65
C PRO A 131 -10.91 1.50 -16.84
N GLN A 132 -9.88 0.70 -17.14
CA GLN A 132 -8.51 1.14 -17.40
C GLN A 132 -8.18 0.96 -18.89
N PRO A 133 -7.24 1.74 -19.46
CA PRO A 133 -6.73 1.51 -20.81
C PRO A 133 -5.94 0.19 -20.88
N VAL A 134 -6.39 -0.75 -21.72
CA VAL A 134 -5.72 -2.01 -22.05
C VAL A 134 -5.85 -2.24 -23.56
N ASP A 135 -4.73 -2.44 -24.26
CA ASP A 135 -4.68 -2.62 -25.73
C ASP A 135 -5.46 -1.55 -26.54
N GLY A 136 -5.44 -0.30 -26.06
CA GLY A 136 -6.18 0.81 -26.68
C GLY A 136 -7.70 0.83 -26.43
N SER A 137 -8.21 -0.11 -25.63
CA SER A 137 -9.63 -0.19 -25.21
C SER A 137 -9.77 0.11 -23.71
N LEU A 138 -10.96 0.52 -23.26
CA LEU A 138 -11.25 0.64 -21.83
C LEU A 138 -11.84 -0.68 -21.31
N LYS A 139 -11.21 -1.30 -20.30
CA LYS A 139 -11.62 -2.60 -19.73
C LYS A 139 -11.56 -2.59 -18.21
N ILE A 140 -12.45 -3.34 -17.57
CA ILE A 140 -12.34 -3.70 -16.15
C ILE A 140 -11.16 -4.66 -15.99
N VAL A 141 -10.18 -4.25 -15.20
CA VAL A 141 -8.98 -5.04 -14.92
C VAL A 141 -9.24 -5.95 -13.72
N LEU A 142 -9.13 -7.26 -13.91
CA LEU A 142 -9.32 -8.30 -12.90
C LEU A 142 -7.99 -8.60 -12.18
N GLU A 143 -8.04 -8.79 -10.86
CA GLU A 143 -6.84 -9.02 -10.04
C GLU A 143 -6.60 -10.52 -9.80
N GLY A 144 -5.67 -11.09 -10.58
CA GLY A 144 -5.18 -12.47 -10.43
C GLY A 144 -4.18 -12.64 -9.28
N ILE A 145 -4.01 -13.89 -8.81
CA ILE A 145 -2.88 -14.27 -7.96
C ILE A 145 -1.61 -14.32 -8.83
N ASN A 146 -0.60 -13.51 -8.47
CA ASN A 146 0.68 -13.39 -9.19
C ASN A 146 1.92 -13.63 -8.31
N VAL A 147 1.74 -13.99 -7.03
CA VAL A 147 2.83 -14.48 -6.16
C VAL A 147 2.37 -15.64 -5.29
N VAL A 148 3.25 -16.62 -5.09
CA VAL A 148 3.10 -17.73 -4.11
C VAL A 148 4.31 -17.71 -3.17
N MET A 149 4.06 -17.80 -1.86
CA MET A 149 5.12 -17.88 -0.85
C MET A 149 4.97 -19.16 -0.03
N VAL A 150 6.04 -19.96 0.03
CA VAL A 150 6.13 -21.24 0.73
C VAL A 150 6.94 -21.02 2.01
N ASP A 151 6.25 -20.91 3.14
CA ASP A 151 6.85 -20.74 4.47
C ASP A 151 7.17 -22.10 5.07
N THR A 152 8.35 -22.62 4.73
CA THR A 152 8.89 -23.89 5.24
C THR A 152 9.40 -23.79 6.69
N ALA A 153 9.57 -22.58 7.22
CA ALA A 153 10.22 -22.33 8.52
C ALA A 153 9.25 -22.18 9.71
N SER A 154 8.00 -21.77 9.49
CA SER A 154 7.03 -21.58 10.57
C SER A 154 6.38 -22.88 11.03
N GLY A 155 6.45 -23.17 12.33
CA GLY A 155 5.82 -24.35 12.94
C GLY A 155 4.33 -24.20 13.28
N ASN A 156 3.74 -23.01 13.15
CA ASN A 156 2.31 -22.78 13.35
C ASN A 156 1.81 -21.52 12.59
N ALA A 157 0.50 -21.44 12.36
CA ALA A 157 -0.15 -20.36 11.62
C ALA A 157 0.18 -18.96 12.19
N THR A 158 0.17 -18.79 13.51
CA THR A 158 0.47 -17.50 14.15
C THR A 158 1.93 -17.08 13.95
N GLN A 159 2.86 -18.03 13.90
CA GLN A 159 4.25 -17.80 13.51
C GLN A 159 4.34 -17.42 12.03
N SER A 160 3.62 -18.11 11.16
CA SER A 160 3.62 -17.83 9.72
C SER A 160 3.09 -16.43 9.38
N VAL A 161 2.01 -15.99 10.04
CA VAL A 161 1.51 -14.60 9.93
C VAL A 161 2.60 -13.59 10.29
N ARG A 162 3.33 -13.81 11.39
CA ARG A 162 4.44 -12.92 11.79
C ARG A 162 5.63 -13.01 10.84
N ASN A 163 5.93 -14.20 10.34
CA ASN A 163 7.04 -14.43 9.42
C ASN A 163 6.79 -13.70 8.10
N LEU A 164 5.62 -13.91 7.48
CA LEU A 164 5.19 -13.19 6.28
C LEU A 164 5.30 -11.67 6.48
N ASN A 165 4.70 -11.11 7.53
CA ASN A 165 4.74 -9.66 7.76
C ASN A 165 6.18 -9.14 7.94
N ALA A 166 7.08 -9.92 8.55
CA ALA A 166 8.50 -9.57 8.65
C ALA A 166 9.23 -9.66 7.30
N TRP A 167 8.94 -10.67 6.48
CA TRP A 167 9.47 -10.85 5.13
C TRP A 167 9.01 -9.73 4.19
N MET A 168 7.70 -9.46 4.12
CA MET A 168 7.13 -8.34 3.35
C MET A 168 7.78 -7.01 3.74
N SER A 169 7.89 -6.73 5.05
CA SER A 169 8.55 -5.52 5.53
C SER A 169 10.05 -5.46 5.18
N ARG A 170 10.77 -6.59 5.19
CA ARG A 170 12.20 -6.65 4.85
C ARG A 170 12.44 -6.54 3.34
N ALA A 171 11.50 -6.98 2.53
CA ALA A 171 11.46 -6.79 1.08
C ALA A 171 11.05 -5.37 0.63
N GLY A 172 10.79 -4.45 1.58
CA GLY A 172 10.33 -3.08 1.32
C GLY A 172 8.81 -2.90 1.31
N PHE A 173 8.05 -3.99 1.22
CA PHE A 173 6.59 -3.99 1.16
C PHE A 173 5.96 -3.94 2.57
N GLY A 174 6.15 -2.82 3.26
CA GLY A 174 5.59 -2.61 4.59
C GLY A 174 4.05 -2.53 4.61
N ALA A 175 3.43 -2.82 5.75
CA ALA A 175 2.00 -2.59 5.95
C ALA A 175 1.71 -1.08 6.01
N SER A 176 1.00 -0.57 5.01
CA SER A 176 0.64 0.84 4.83
C SER A 176 -0.87 1.03 4.84
N ALA A 177 -1.34 2.18 5.33
CA ALA A 177 -2.77 2.52 5.40
C ALA A 177 -3.27 3.17 4.10
N ILE A 178 -4.57 3.53 4.07
CA ILE A 178 -5.25 4.17 2.94
C ILE A 178 -5.35 3.20 1.76
N SER A 179 -6.06 2.09 1.98
CA SER A 179 -6.37 1.10 0.95
C SER A 179 -7.69 0.38 1.27
N SER A 180 -8.30 -0.26 0.27
CA SER A 180 -9.44 -1.16 0.45
C SER A 180 -9.08 -2.40 1.28
N THR A 181 -10.08 -3.02 1.93
CA THR A 181 -9.88 -4.23 2.76
C THR A 181 -11.06 -5.19 2.68
N GLY A 182 -10.86 -6.41 3.17
CA GLY A 182 -11.85 -7.49 3.16
C GLY A 182 -11.60 -8.51 2.03
N TYR A 183 -10.43 -8.46 1.41
CA TYR A 183 -10.02 -9.40 0.37
C TYR A 183 -9.66 -10.77 0.95
N LYS A 184 -9.79 -11.79 0.09
CA LYS A 184 -9.64 -13.21 0.40
C LYS A 184 -8.96 -13.95 -0.76
N GLY A 185 -8.42 -15.13 -0.48
CA GLY A 185 -7.91 -16.08 -1.49
C GLY A 185 -8.42 -17.49 -1.21
N ALA A 186 -8.47 -18.33 -2.24
CA ALA A 186 -8.94 -19.72 -2.15
C ALA A 186 -7.79 -20.73 -2.07
N PHE A 187 -8.01 -21.82 -1.34
CA PHE A 187 -7.06 -22.93 -1.17
C PHE A 187 -7.80 -24.28 -1.12
N GLY A 188 -7.20 -25.35 -1.64
CA GLY A 188 -7.85 -26.65 -1.76
C GLY A 188 -8.73 -26.79 -3.03
N PRO A 189 -9.20 -27.99 -3.35
CA PRO A 189 -9.94 -28.25 -4.59
C PRO A 189 -11.32 -27.58 -4.61
N ASN A 190 -11.81 -27.23 -5.79
CA ASN A 190 -13.18 -26.76 -6.02
C ASN A 190 -14.03 -27.90 -6.60
N PRO A 191 -15.21 -28.24 -6.04
CA PRO A 191 -15.82 -27.70 -4.82
C PRO A 191 -15.13 -28.18 -3.54
N GLY A 192 -15.18 -27.33 -2.50
CA GLY A 192 -14.56 -27.60 -1.19
C GLY A 192 -13.44 -26.62 -0.79
N SER A 193 -13.16 -25.61 -1.61
CA SER A 193 -12.09 -24.63 -1.37
C SER A 193 -12.27 -23.87 -0.06
N VAL A 194 -11.24 -23.85 0.79
CA VAL A 194 -11.14 -23.00 1.97
C VAL A 194 -10.84 -21.57 1.52
N ILE A 195 -11.60 -20.60 2.03
CA ILE A 195 -11.41 -19.18 1.74
C ILE A 195 -10.75 -18.50 2.93
N LEU A 196 -9.53 -17.97 2.73
CA LEU A 196 -8.72 -17.33 3.77
C LEU A 196 -8.61 -15.81 3.53
N GLY A 197 -8.64 -15.04 4.62
CA GLY A 197 -8.59 -13.57 4.56
C GLY A 197 -7.20 -13.00 4.30
N GLN A 198 -7.15 -11.71 3.98
CA GLN A 198 -5.92 -10.96 3.69
C GLN A 198 -4.98 -10.78 4.89
N GLN A 199 -3.69 -10.65 4.56
CA GLN A 199 -2.67 -9.88 5.27
C GLN A 199 -2.28 -8.67 4.40
N PRO A 200 -1.95 -7.51 5.01
CA PRO A 200 -2.08 -7.21 6.43
C PRO A 200 -3.57 -7.13 6.85
N THR A 201 -3.85 -7.35 8.14
CA THR A 201 -5.22 -7.38 8.69
C THR A 201 -5.70 -6.03 9.27
N GLY A 202 -4.85 -5.01 9.33
CA GLY A 202 -5.22 -3.71 9.89
C GLY A 202 -6.26 -2.97 9.05
N ALA A 203 -7.01 -2.08 9.70
CA ALA A 203 -8.05 -1.29 9.05
C ALA A 203 -7.47 -0.45 7.90
N SER A 204 -8.07 -0.58 6.72
CA SER A 204 -7.67 0.10 5.48
C SER A 204 -6.20 -0.12 5.08
N GLN A 205 -5.63 -1.32 5.30
CA GLN A 205 -4.22 -1.61 5.02
C GLN A 205 -3.94 -2.48 3.78
N ALA A 206 -2.77 -2.23 3.20
CA ALA A 206 -2.09 -2.96 2.12
C ALA A 206 -0.63 -3.25 2.48
N PHE A 207 0.00 -4.25 1.86
CA PHE A 207 1.46 -4.24 1.72
C PHE A 207 1.84 -3.29 0.58
N ARG A 208 2.90 -2.47 0.72
CA ARG A 208 3.24 -1.41 -0.24
C ARG A 208 4.73 -1.03 -0.20
N ASP A 209 5.34 -0.78 -1.36
CA ASP A 209 6.77 -0.43 -1.51
C ASP A 209 7.10 1.07 -1.27
N SER A 210 6.11 1.95 -1.43
CA SER A 210 6.24 3.41 -1.33
C SER A 210 5.05 4.05 -0.59
N PHE A 211 5.05 5.37 -0.39
CA PHE A 211 3.89 6.06 0.19
C PHE A 211 2.79 6.25 -0.86
N PHE A 212 1.52 6.14 -0.45
CA PHE A 212 0.40 6.07 -1.40
C PHE A 212 0.30 7.28 -2.35
N LEU A 213 0.78 8.47 -1.99
CA LEU A 213 0.76 9.65 -2.88
C LEU A 213 1.76 9.58 -4.06
N PHE A 214 2.55 8.52 -4.17
CA PHE A 214 3.54 8.33 -5.23
C PHE A 214 3.23 7.08 -6.07
N ALA A 215 3.88 6.94 -7.22
CA ALA A 215 3.91 5.66 -7.93
C ALA A 215 4.43 4.57 -6.99
N ASN A 216 3.71 3.45 -6.92
CA ASN A 216 3.96 2.40 -5.95
C ASN A 216 3.38 1.06 -6.39
N SER A 217 4.01 -0.02 -5.94
CA SER A 217 3.45 -1.37 -6.00
C SER A 217 2.86 -1.74 -4.65
N HIS A 218 1.69 -2.34 -4.66
CA HIS A 218 0.98 -2.74 -3.45
C HIS A 218 0.19 -4.02 -3.67
N GLY A 219 -0.26 -4.66 -2.59
CA GLY A 219 -0.99 -5.92 -2.70
C GLY A 219 -1.50 -6.51 -1.41
N ARG A 220 -2.06 -7.72 -1.50
CA ARG A 220 -2.55 -8.54 -0.38
C ARG A 220 -2.02 -9.95 -0.51
N ALA A 221 -1.72 -10.57 0.63
CA ALA A 221 -1.43 -12.00 0.72
C ALA A 221 -2.57 -12.71 1.46
N PHE A 222 -2.83 -13.98 1.15
CA PHE A 222 -3.93 -14.79 1.71
C PHE A 222 -3.37 -16.08 2.27
N GLY A 223 -3.85 -16.48 3.45
CA GLY A 223 -3.26 -17.58 4.20
C GLY A 223 -3.26 -17.33 5.71
N PRO A 224 -2.45 -18.08 6.49
CA PRO A 224 -1.60 -19.18 6.04
C PRO A 224 -2.45 -20.44 5.80
N TYR A 225 -2.27 -21.11 4.66
CA TYR A 225 -2.83 -22.45 4.43
C TYR A 225 -1.77 -23.51 4.77
N PRO A 226 -2.07 -24.59 5.50
CA PRO A 226 -1.10 -25.65 5.76
C PRO A 226 -0.57 -26.23 4.43
N ASN A 227 0.75 -26.38 4.29
CA ASN A 227 1.34 -26.93 3.08
C ASN A 227 0.91 -28.41 2.94
N PRO A 228 0.15 -28.81 1.90
CA PRO A 228 -0.32 -30.19 1.79
C PRO A 228 0.79 -31.18 1.42
N ASN A 229 1.93 -30.69 0.90
CA ASN A 229 3.00 -31.49 0.34
C ASN A 229 4.32 -31.38 1.14
N GLY A 230 4.30 -30.77 2.33
CA GLY A 230 5.50 -30.56 3.14
C GLY A 230 5.23 -29.87 4.48
N PRO A 231 6.30 -29.52 5.22
CA PRO A 231 6.16 -28.73 6.44
C PRO A 231 5.68 -27.30 6.14
N GLY A 232 5.17 -26.64 7.19
CA GLY A 232 4.88 -25.21 7.17
C GLY A 232 3.61 -24.85 6.40
N PHE A 233 3.65 -23.72 5.70
CA PHE A 233 2.46 -23.05 5.16
C PHE A 233 2.68 -22.49 3.76
N VAL A 234 1.59 -22.35 3.02
CA VAL A 234 1.53 -21.69 1.71
C VAL A 234 0.69 -20.43 1.83
N TRP A 235 1.14 -19.39 1.14
CA TRP A 235 0.44 -18.13 0.94
C TRP A 235 0.32 -17.86 -0.55
N THR A 236 -0.79 -17.28 -0.96
CA THR A 236 -0.96 -16.67 -2.30
C THR A 236 -1.02 -15.16 -2.13
N ALA A 237 -0.64 -14.39 -3.15
CA ALA A 237 -0.77 -12.94 -3.13
C ALA A 237 -1.12 -12.38 -4.52
N ALA A 238 -1.82 -11.25 -4.50
CA ALA A 238 -2.09 -10.41 -5.66
C ALA A 238 -1.42 -9.05 -5.42
N LEU A 239 -0.61 -8.60 -6.37
CA LEU A 239 0.08 -7.31 -6.36
C LEU A 239 -0.11 -6.55 -7.66
N SER A 240 -0.37 -5.25 -7.57
CA SER A 240 -0.49 -4.34 -8.70
C SER A 240 0.33 -3.07 -8.47
N GLU A 241 0.92 -2.57 -9.56
CA GLU A 241 1.55 -1.25 -9.62
C GLU A 241 0.51 -0.22 -10.01
N GLU A 242 0.51 0.88 -9.27
CA GLU A 242 -0.42 1.99 -9.46
C GLU A 242 0.36 3.30 -9.66
N ASN A 243 0.06 4.02 -10.74
CA ASN A 243 0.70 5.29 -11.06
C ASN A 243 -0.20 6.49 -10.75
N TRP A 244 0.43 7.61 -10.42
CA TRP A 244 -0.28 8.83 -10.06
C TRP A 244 -0.95 9.46 -11.28
N THR A 245 -2.28 9.64 -11.22
CA THR A 245 -3.02 10.27 -12.32
C THR A 245 -3.13 11.79 -12.13
N ILE A 246 -2.65 12.55 -13.11
CA ILE A 246 -2.70 14.02 -13.12
C ILE A 246 -4.14 14.55 -13.01
N THR A 247 -5.13 13.76 -13.46
CA THR A 247 -6.55 14.10 -13.48
C THR A 247 -7.25 13.99 -12.12
N ASN A 248 -6.73 13.20 -11.18
CA ASN A 248 -7.26 13.15 -9.81
C ASN A 248 -6.14 12.74 -8.82
N PRO A 249 -5.61 13.69 -8.01
CA PRO A 249 -4.46 13.45 -7.14
C PRO A 249 -4.75 12.54 -5.93
N LEU A 250 -5.96 12.00 -5.81
CA LEU A 250 -6.37 11.04 -4.77
C LEU A 250 -6.68 9.65 -5.34
N THR A 251 -6.44 9.40 -6.64
CA THR A 251 -6.64 8.08 -7.27
C THR A 251 -5.51 7.72 -8.21
N HIS A 252 -5.14 6.44 -8.20
CA HIS A 252 -4.09 5.89 -9.04
C HIS A 252 -4.72 5.08 -10.17
N GLY A 253 -4.08 5.11 -11.33
CA GLY A 253 -4.41 4.24 -12.44
C GLY A 253 -3.67 2.92 -12.27
N HIS A 254 -4.27 1.82 -12.75
CA HIS A 254 -3.53 0.57 -12.90
C HIS A 254 -2.38 0.79 -13.88
N GLU A 255 -1.18 0.33 -13.53
CA GLU A 255 0.00 0.37 -14.42
C GLU A 255 0.42 -1.05 -14.82
N SER A 256 0.71 -1.94 -13.88
CA SER A 256 1.27 -3.27 -14.19
C SER A 256 1.12 -4.28 -13.04
N PHE A 257 0.69 -5.50 -13.34
CA PHE A 257 0.77 -6.64 -12.42
C PHE A 257 2.18 -7.24 -12.40
N ASP A 258 2.83 -7.36 -13.56
CA ASP A 258 4.12 -8.04 -13.69
C ASP A 258 5.25 -7.24 -13.02
N THR A 259 5.26 -5.91 -13.16
CA THR A 259 6.25 -5.04 -12.51
C THR A 259 6.13 -5.12 -10.98
N ALA A 260 4.90 -5.19 -10.46
CA ALA A 260 4.65 -5.34 -9.02
C ALA A 260 5.06 -6.73 -8.49
N ARG A 261 4.80 -7.80 -9.26
CA ARG A 261 5.31 -9.15 -9.00
C ARG A 261 6.83 -9.16 -8.90
N GLU A 262 7.51 -8.67 -9.93
CA GLU A 262 8.98 -8.70 -9.98
C GLU A 262 9.62 -7.80 -8.92
N LYS A 263 9.03 -6.65 -8.57
CA LYS A 263 9.49 -5.85 -7.43
C LYS A 263 9.43 -6.61 -6.11
N LEU A 264 8.32 -7.29 -5.81
CA LEU A 264 8.23 -8.09 -4.59
C LEU A 264 9.20 -9.27 -4.63
N ARG A 265 9.27 -10.01 -5.76
CA ARG A 265 10.18 -11.14 -5.94
C ARG A 265 11.64 -10.73 -5.69
N ASN A 266 12.10 -9.68 -6.37
CA ASN A 266 13.46 -9.17 -6.22
C ASN A 266 13.73 -8.64 -4.80
N GLY A 267 12.76 -7.95 -4.18
CA GLY A 267 12.86 -7.49 -2.78
C GLY A 267 12.97 -8.64 -1.79
N MET A 268 12.22 -9.73 -2.00
CA MET A 268 12.24 -10.94 -1.18
C MET A 268 13.56 -11.72 -1.33
N ILE A 269 14.04 -11.89 -2.57
CA ILE A 269 15.35 -12.51 -2.84
C ILE A 269 16.47 -11.69 -2.19
N ALA A 270 16.46 -10.37 -2.34
CA ALA A 270 17.41 -9.47 -1.67
C ALA A 270 17.30 -9.50 -0.13
N ALA A 271 16.11 -9.76 0.42
CA ALA A 271 15.91 -9.98 1.85
C ALA A 271 16.47 -11.34 2.34
N GLY A 272 16.68 -12.30 1.44
CA GLY A 272 17.25 -13.63 1.68
C GLY A 272 16.31 -14.82 1.40
N ALA A 273 15.17 -14.60 0.74
CA ALA A 273 14.23 -15.68 0.39
C ALA A 273 14.80 -16.58 -0.72
N GLY A 274 14.38 -17.85 -0.75
CA GLY A 274 14.66 -18.72 -1.89
C GLY A 274 13.82 -18.33 -3.09
N ASP A 275 14.40 -18.36 -4.29
CA ASP A 275 13.65 -18.28 -5.55
C ASP A 275 13.35 -19.71 -6.03
N LEU A 276 12.06 -20.05 -6.15
CA LEU A 276 11.59 -21.35 -6.62
C LEU A 276 11.09 -21.29 -8.07
N GLY A 277 11.28 -20.15 -8.75
CA GLY A 277 10.87 -19.93 -10.14
C GLY A 277 9.43 -19.45 -10.25
N GLU A 278 8.74 -19.92 -11.29
CA GLU A 278 7.41 -19.45 -11.68
C GLU A 278 6.42 -20.62 -11.75
N LEU A 279 5.15 -20.31 -11.47
CA LEU A 279 4.05 -21.26 -11.42
C LEU A 279 2.91 -20.76 -12.28
N PHE A 280 2.50 -21.55 -13.26
CA PHE A 280 1.33 -21.23 -14.08
C PHE A 280 0.05 -21.24 -13.23
N MET A 281 -0.71 -20.14 -13.30
CA MET A 281 -1.94 -19.90 -12.53
C MET A 281 -3.20 -19.88 -13.40
N ASP A 282 -3.08 -19.95 -14.73
CA ASP A 282 -4.19 -19.97 -15.69
C ASP A 282 -5.19 -18.82 -15.48
N ASN A 283 -4.67 -17.62 -15.18
CA ASN A 283 -5.44 -16.43 -14.85
C ASN A 283 -5.18 -15.27 -15.82
N VAL A 284 -4.91 -15.58 -17.09
CA VAL A 284 -4.98 -14.61 -18.19
C VAL A 284 -6.42 -14.55 -18.70
N TYR A 285 -6.97 -13.34 -18.83
CA TYR A 285 -8.31 -13.13 -19.36
C TYR A 285 -8.35 -11.87 -20.22
N ASN A 286 -8.98 -11.90 -21.39
CA ASN A 286 -9.17 -10.72 -22.24
C ASN A 286 -10.41 -10.88 -23.14
N VAL A 287 -11.60 -10.80 -22.55
CA VAL A 287 -12.88 -11.07 -23.23
C VAL A 287 -13.89 -9.96 -22.91
N GLY A 288 -14.50 -9.38 -23.94
CA GLY A 288 -15.47 -8.30 -23.79
C GLY A 288 -14.89 -7.11 -23.02
N ASP A 289 -15.66 -6.62 -22.03
CA ASP A 289 -15.30 -5.47 -21.19
C ASP A 289 -14.23 -5.79 -20.13
N TYR A 290 -13.69 -7.01 -20.08
CA TYR A 290 -12.78 -7.48 -19.05
C TYR A 290 -11.38 -7.80 -19.59
N SER A 291 -10.36 -7.57 -18.78
CA SER A 291 -8.99 -8.06 -19.01
C SER A 291 -8.26 -8.30 -17.69
N THR A 292 -7.15 -9.03 -17.72
CA THR A 292 -6.15 -9.14 -16.64
C THR A 292 -4.96 -8.21 -16.86
N GLY A 293 -5.12 -7.20 -17.72
CA GLY A 293 -4.09 -6.21 -18.00
C GLY A 293 -2.89 -6.84 -18.71
N ASP A 294 -1.70 -6.62 -18.14
CA ASP A 294 -0.43 -7.15 -18.58
C ASP A 294 -0.09 -8.55 -18.04
N ALA A 295 -0.89 -9.09 -17.11
CA ALA A 295 -0.57 -10.35 -16.42
C ALA A 295 -0.37 -11.53 -17.40
N ASP A 296 0.81 -12.15 -17.33
CA ASP A 296 1.26 -13.26 -18.19
C ASP A 296 0.67 -14.65 -17.85
N GLY A 297 -0.08 -14.76 -16.75
CA GLY A 297 -0.67 -16.02 -16.27
C GLY A 297 0.18 -16.79 -15.27
N PHE A 298 1.31 -16.24 -14.81
CA PHE A 298 2.24 -16.88 -13.88
C PHE A 298 2.32 -16.14 -12.54
N ALA A 299 2.55 -16.93 -11.48
CA ALA A 299 2.94 -16.42 -10.19
C ALA A 299 4.41 -16.71 -9.90
N ALA A 300 5.13 -15.72 -9.38
CA ALA A 300 6.49 -15.92 -8.86
C ALA A 300 6.41 -16.72 -7.55
N VAL A 301 7.30 -17.71 -7.38
CA VAL A 301 7.29 -18.62 -6.23
C VAL A 301 8.51 -18.39 -5.36
N LEU A 302 8.28 -18.11 -4.08
CA LEU A 302 9.31 -17.73 -3.12
C LEU A 302 9.32 -18.68 -1.91
N GLU A 303 10.50 -19.05 -1.40
CA GLU A 303 10.65 -19.80 -0.15
C GLU A 303 10.99 -18.89 1.03
N LEU A 304 10.14 -18.90 2.07
CA LEU A 304 10.42 -18.24 3.35
C LEU A 304 11.10 -19.24 4.29
N ASN A 305 12.33 -19.60 3.94
CA ASN A 305 13.15 -20.66 4.56
C ASN A 305 13.68 -20.36 5.98
N SER A 306 13.36 -19.19 6.54
CA SER A 306 13.74 -18.82 7.90
C SER A 306 12.68 -17.96 8.57
N VAL A 307 12.65 -18.02 9.91
CA VAL A 307 11.77 -17.20 10.74
C VAL A 307 12.46 -15.87 11.02
N LEU A 308 12.02 -14.81 10.34
CA LEU A 308 12.53 -13.48 10.60
C LEU A 308 11.97 -12.93 11.91
N LYS A 309 12.87 -12.34 12.71
CA LYS A 309 12.44 -11.45 13.81
C LYS A 309 11.90 -10.18 13.17
N SER A 310 10.63 -9.85 13.43
CA SER A 310 10.06 -8.56 13.03
C SER A 310 10.95 -7.43 13.55
N ALA A 311 11.30 -6.48 12.68
CA ALA A 311 12.04 -5.31 13.12
C ALA A 311 11.15 -4.49 14.07
N THR A 312 11.43 -4.55 15.37
CA THR A 312 10.77 -3.69 16.34
C THR A 312 11.10 -2.25 15.99
N THR A 313 10.13 -1.51 15.44
CA THR A 313 10.30 -0.08 15.15
C THR A 313 10.80 0.62 16.42
N PRO A 314 11.96 1.30 16.40
CA PRO A 314 12.39 2.10 17.53
C PRO A 314 11.36 3.21 17.75
N ARG A 315 10.54 3.10 18.81
CA ARG A 315 9.74 4.24 19.25
C ARG A 315 10.71 5.32 19.73
N GLY A 316 10.80 6.39 18.95
CA GLY A 316 11.67 7.52 19.27
C GLY A 316 11.27 8.22 20.57
N ASN A 317 12.17 9.12 20.98
CA ASN A 317 11.97 10.14 22.02
C ASN A 317 12.10 9.66 23.48
N ALA A 318 13.30 9.19 23.83
CA ALA A 318 13.86 9.51 25.14
C ALA A 318 14.08 11.03 25.20
N VAL A 319 13.09 11.78 25.70
CA VAL A 319 13.24 13.21 26.00
C VAL A 319 14.23 13.34 27.15
N GLY A 320 15.43 13.83 26.86
CA GLY A 320 16.45 14.06 27.87
C GLY A 320 16.01 15.17 28.83
N THR A 321 15.70 14.82 30.07
CA THR A 321 15.67 15.78 31.16
C THR A 321 17.09 16.28 31.41
N LYS A 322 17.32 17.57 31.18
CA LYS A 322 18.54 18.22 31.65
C LYS A 322 18.48 18.33 33.18
N SER A 323 19.60 18.01 33.82
CA SER A 323 19.94 18.52 35.16
C SER A 323 20.40 19.98 35.07
#